data_AF-X1I2Y6-F1
#
_entry.id   AF-X1I2Y6-F1
#
_cell.length_a   1.000
_cell.length_b   1.000
_cell.length_c   1.000
_cell.angle_alpha   90.00
_cell.angle_beta   90.00
_cell.angle_gamma   90.00
#
_symmetry.space_group_name_H-M   'P 1'
#
loop_
_entity.id
_entity.type
_entity.pdbx_description
1 polymer ?
#
loop_
_entity_poly.entity_id
_entity_poly.type
_entity_poly.pdbx_seq_one_letter_code
_entity_poly.pdbx_strand_id
1 'polypeptide(L)' 'SEVISRIKSQTASHLRKKFSWLSKVYWKENIVWSPGYFVSTIGLDEKSILKYVRWQKTQDLGQAKLELI' A
#
# COMPACT_ATOMS: atom_id res chain seq x y z
N SER A 1 -2.28 12.84 4.74
CA SER A 1 -2.92 13.09 3.44
C SER A 1 -4.35 12.60 3.49
N GLU A 2 -5.31 13.52 3.59
CA GLU A 2 -6.75 13.22 3.64
C GLU A 2 -7.26 12.62 2.31
N VAL A 3 -6.80 13.19 1.19
CA VAL A 3 -7.18 12.78 -0.16
C VAL A 3 -6.84 11.30 -0.42
N ILE A 4 -5.60 10.89 -0.12
CA ILE A 4 -5.17 9.49 -0.35
C ILE A 4 -5.93 8.52 0.56
N SER A 5 -6.21 8.90 1.80
CA SER A 5 -7.02 8.09 2.71
C SER A 5 -8.42 7.86 2.14
N ARG A 6 -9.07 8.93 1.64
CA ARG A 6 -10.39 8.85 1.03
C ARG A 6 -10.38 7.99 -0.24
N ILE A 7 -9.38 8.15 -1.11
CA ILE A 7 -9.22 7.33 -2.32
C ILE A 7 -9.06 5.86 -1.95
N LYS A 8 -8.14 5.53 -1.03
CA LYS A 8 -7.91 4.14 -0.59
C LYS A 8 -9.17 3.51 0.00
N SER A 9 -9.90 4.23 0.85
CA SER A 9 -11.13 3.75 1.48
C SER A 9 -12.23 3.49 0.44
N GLN A 10 -12.49 4.48 -0.43
CA GLN A 10 -13.52 4.37 -1.46
C GLN A 10 -13.21 3.24 -2.44
N THR A 11 -11.98 3.17 -2.94
CA THR A 11 -11.58 2.10 -3.90
C THR A 11 -11.63 0.72 -3.25
N ALA A 12 -11.22 0.57 -1.99
CA ALA A 12 -11.33 -0.69 -1.27
C ALA A 12 -12.79 -1.14 -1.13
N SER A 13 -13.72 -0.21 -0.85
CA SER A 13 -15.17 -0.53 -0.78
C SER A 13 -15.72 -0.99 -2.13
N HIS A 14 -15.41 -0.26 -3.21
CA HIS A 14 -15.86 -0.61 -4.56
C HIS A 14 -15.30 -1.94 -5.05
N LEU A 15 -14.02 -2.21 -4.79
CA LEU A 15 -13.38 -3.49 -5.16
C LEU A 15 -14.04 -4.68 -4.46
N ARG A 16 -14.37 -4.55 -3.17
CA ARG A 16 -15.08 -5.61 -2.43
C ARG A 16 -16.46 -5.90 -3.01
N LYS A 17 -17.22 -4.85 -3.37
CA LYS A 17 -18.55 -5.01 -3.97
C LYS A 17 -18.49 -5.65 -5.36
N LYS A 18 -17.51 -5.23 -6.17
CA LYS A 18 -17.39 -5.70 -7.56
C LYS A 18 -16.80 -7.10 -7.68
N PHE A 19 -15.82 -7.44 -6.83
CA PHE A 19 -15.05 -8.67 -6.94
C PHE A 19 -15.20 -9.51 -5.67
N SER A 20 -16.40 -10.05 -5.45
CA SER A 20 -16.72 -10.88 -4.28
C SER A 20 -15.76 -12.05 -4.09
N TRP A 21 -15.15 -12.57 -5.16
CA TRP A 21 -14.20 -13.68 -5.12
C TRP A 21 -12.88 -13.35 -4.40
N LEU A 22 -12.48 -12.07 -4.32
CA LEU A 22 -11.26 -11.65 -3.62
C LEU A 22 -11.34 -11.94 -2.11
N SER A 23 -12.55 -12.12 -1.53
CA SER A 23 -12.75 -12.62 -0.16
C SER A 23 -12.02 -13.90 0.12
N LYS A 24 -12.03 -14.80 -0.86
CA LYS A 24 -11.55 -16.16 -0.71
C LYS A 24 -10.03 -16.23 -0.71
N VAL A 25 -9.37 -15.19 -1.22
CA VAL A 25 -7.92 -15.17 -1.47
C VAL A 25 -7.19 -14.15 -0.59
N TYR A 26 -7.77 -12.97 -0.36
CA TYR A 26 -7.04 -11.84 0.22
C TYR A 26 -7.63 -11.26 1.51
N TRP A 27 -8.93 -11.39 1.77
CA TRP A 27 -9.57 -10.63 2.87
C TRP A 27 -9.45 -11.22 4.28
N LYS A 28 -8.46 -12.08 4.56
CA LYS A 28 -8.23 -12.58 5.94
C LYS A 28 -8.11 -11.46 6.97
N GLU A 29 -7.56 -10.31 6.59
CA GLU A 29 -7.39 -9.14 7.45
C GLU A 29 -8.28 -7.95 7.07
N ASN A 30 -9.21 -8.13 6.11
CA ASN A 30 -10.03 -7.05 5.56
C ASN A 30 -9.22 -5.82 5.05
N ILE A 31 -7.95 -6.01 4.67
CA ILE A 31 -7.07 -4.97 4.13
C ILE A 31 -6.96 -5.13 2.61
N VAL A 32 -7.11 -4.03 1.87
CA VAL A 32 -6.96 -3.99 0.40
C VAL A 32 -5.68 -3.24 -0.01
N TRP A 33 -5.30 -2.23 0.75
CA TRP A 33 -4.14 -1.38 0.47
C TRP A 33 -3.25 -1.32 1.70
N SER A 34 -1.92 -1.29 1.51
CA SER A 34 -0.98 -1.01 2.61
C SER A 34 -1.28 0.36 3.25
N PRO A 35 -1.01 0.55 4.55
CA PRO A 35 -1.21 1.84 5.22
C PRO A 35 -0.40 2.97 4.55
N GLY A 36 0.85 2.70 4.19
CA GLY A 36 1.76 3.66 3.56
C GLY A 36 1.39 4.06 2.14
N TYR A 37 1.75 5.27 1.74
CA TYR A 37 1.64 5.76 0.37
C TYR A 37 2.83 6.67 0.06
N PHE A 38 3.19 6.76 -1.22
CA PHE A 38 4.21 7.66 -1.74
C PHE A 38 3.56 8.70 -2.64
N VAL A 39 3.97 9.95 -2.51
CA VAL A 39 3.51 11.07 -3.32
C VAL A 39 4.70 11.95 -3.66
N SER A 40 4.78 12.43 -4.90
CA SER A 40 5.79 13.38 -5.35
C SER A 40 5.19 14.34 -6.36
N THR A 41 5.57 15.61 -6.24
CA THR A 41 5.11 16.71 -7.09
C THR A 41 5.90 16.67 -8.40
N ILE A 42 5.29 16.11 -9.45
CA ILE A 42 5.69 16.11 -10.88
C ILE A 42 7.19 16.34 -11.11
N GLY A 43 7.91 15.23 -11.24
CA GLY A 43 9.35 15.16 -11.48
C GLY A 43 9.92 13.86 -10.91
N LEU A 44 9.32 12.72 -11.24
CA LEU A 44 9.73 11.43 -10.68
C LEU A 44 10.60 10.63 -11.64
N ASP A 45 11.85 10.45 -11.22
CA ASP A 45 12.76 9.41 -11.69
C ASP A 45 12.22 8.02 -11.28
N GLU A 46 12.05 7.12 -12.25
CA GLU A 46 11.57 5.74 -12.06
C GLU A 46 12.34 5.00 -10.95
N LYS A 47 13.65 5.26 -10.82
CA LYS A 47 14.48 4.64 -9.78
C LYS A 47 14.00 4.97 -8.37
N SER A 48 13.48 6.18 -8.16
CA SER A 48 12.98 6.63 -6.86
C SER A 48 11.69 5.90 -6.47
N ILE A 49 10.79 5.68 -7.44
CA ILE A 49 9.57 4.90 -7.24
C ILE A 49 9.92 3.45 -6.92
N LEU A 50 10.80 2.83 -7.72
CA LEU A 50 11.24 1.45 -7.50
C LEU A 50 11.94 1.28 -6.14
N LYS A 51 12.75 2.25 -5.72
CA LYS A 51 13.39 2.24 -4.40
C LYS A 51 12.35 2.29 -3.27
N TYR A 52 11.32 3.12 -3.39
CA TYR A 52 10.24 3.17 -2.41
C TYR A 52 9.48 1.84 -2.32
N VAL A 53 9.09 1.24 -3.45
CA VAL A 53 8.36 -0.04 -3.47
C VAL A 53 9.20 -1.16 -2.84
N ARG A 54 10.50 -1.21 -3.14
CA ARG A 54 11.42 -2.19 -2.52
C ARG A 54 11.55 -1.98 -1.01
N TRP A 55 11.75 -0.73 -0.59
CA TRP A 55 11.83 -0.40 0.84
C TRP A 55 10.55 -0.79 1.57
N GLN A 56 9.39 -0.44 1.03
CA GLN A 56 8.08 -0.78 1.60
C GLN A 56 7.91 -2.30 1.71
N LYS A 57 8.29 -3.06 0.68
CA LYS A 57 8.27 -4.52 0.73
C LYS A 57 9.12 -5.08 1.89
N THR A 58 10.30 -4.52 2.15
CA THR A 58 11.15 -4.95 3.27
C THR A 58 10.51 -4.64 4.63
N GLN A 59 9.87 -3.47 4.78
CA GLN A 59 9.17 -3.10 6.01
C GLN A 59 7.95 -3.99 6.27
N ASP A 60 7.11 -4.21 5.24
CA ASP A 60 5.87 -4.99 5.35
C ASP A 60 6.15 -6.50 5.61
N LEU A 61 7.33 -7.01 5.23
CA LEU A 61 7.76 -8.38 5.51
C LEU A 61 8.42 -8.58 6.89
N GLY A 62 8.50 -7.54 7.73
CA GLY A 62 9.14 -7.61 9.05
C GLY A 62 10.65 -7.88 9.00
N GLN A 63 11.27 -7.77 7.82
CA GLN A 63 12.71 -7.94 7.62
C GLN A 63 13.52 -6.67 7.91
N ALA A 64 12.85 -5.60 8.38
CA ALA A 64 13.51 -4.44 8.90
C ALA A 64 14.30 -4.83 10.15
N LYS A 65 15.60 -5.08 10.00
CA LYS A 65 16.54 -5.06 11.12
C LYS A 65 16.44 -3.67 11.74
N LEU A 66 15.76 -3.58 12.87
CA LEU A 66 15.85 -2.42 13.75
C LEU A 66 17.28 -2.43 14.28
N GLU A 67 18.17 -1.67 13.64
CA GLU A 67 19.36 -1.19 14.35
C GLU A 67 18.86 -0.19 15.39
N LEU A 68 18.61 -0.72 16.58
CA LEU A 68 18.49 0.06 17.81
C LEU A 68 19.88 0.69 18.05
N ILE A 69 20.01 1.98 17.75
CA ILE A 69 21.08 2.83 18.25
C ILE A 69 20.78 3.13 19.72
#